data_AF-A0A7C0Z5U2-F1
#
_entry.id   AF-A0A7C0Z5U2-F1
#
_cell.length_a   1.000
_cell.length_b   1.000
_cell.length_c   1.000
_cell.angle_alpha   90.00
_cell.angle_beta   90.00
_cell.angle_gamma   90.00
#
_symmetry.space_group_name_H-M   'P 1'
#
loop_
_entity.id
_entity.type
_entity.pdbx_description
1 polymer ?
#
loop_
_entity_poly.entity_id
_entity_poly.type
_entity_poly.pdbx_seq_one_letter_code
_entity_poly.pdbx_strand_id
1 'polypeptide(L)'
;MQERQVARKIDIKTINSGNFVQVERKSEEDRYLPNYIEVNGMKISRVRVLATVIDKFVSEDGNYATLTLDDTTDTIRCKIFMNSNFSDNISRQNLIDLEAINNIEKGDLIDVIGKIREYNEERYIQPEIIVKIEDPNFEVLRKLEIEKY
;
A
#
# COMPACT_ATOMS: atom_id res chain seq x y z
N MET A 1 -12.74 11.79 -11.17
CA MET A 1 -11.58 11.47 -10.31
C MET A 1 -12.06 10.55 -9.21
N GLN A 2 -11.28 9.53 -8.82
CA GLN A 2 -11.67 8.63 -7.74
C GLN A 2 -11.77 9.36 -6.40
N GLU A 3 -12.91 9.18 -5.73
CA GLU A 3 -13.13 9.69 -4.37
C GLU A 3 -12.12 9.06 -3.40
N ARG A 4 -11.51 9.90 -2.56
CA ARG A 4 -10.53 9.45 -1.57
C ARG A 4 -11.26 8.77 -0.42
N GLN A 5 -11.14 7.45 -0.35
CA GLN A 5 -11.62 6.69 0.80
C GLN A 5 -10.68 6.85 2.01
N VAL A 6 -11.23 6.59 3.20
CA VAL A 6 -10.47 6.56 4.45
C VAL A 6 -9.41 5.45 4.37
N ALA A 7 -8.15 5.80 4.64
CA ALA A 7 -7.09 4.81 4.80
C ALA A 7 -7.26 4.13 6.16
N ARG A 8 -7.75 2.89 6.16
CA ARG A 8 -7.99 2.13 7.40
C ARG A 8 -6.68 1.57 7.94
N LYS A 9 -6.41 1.80 9.23
CA LYS A 9 -5.34 1.09 9.94
C LYS A 9 -5.80 -0.36 10.11
N ILE A 10 -4.99 -1.29 9.63
CA ILE A 10 -5.33 -2.71 9.54
C ILE A 10 -4.04 -3.52 9.47
N ASP A 11 -4.06 -4.73 10.01
CA ASP A 11 -2.94 -5.67 9.89
C ASP A 11 -2.92 -6.39 8.53
N ILE A 12 -1.75 -6.90 8.15
CA ILE A 12 -1.51 -7.52 6.85
C ILE A 12 -2.28 -8.83 6.73
N LYS A 13 -2.36 -9.62 7.80
CA LYS A 13 -3.14 -10.87 7.79
C LYS A 13 -4.58 -10.63 7.39
N THR A 14 -5.22 -9.60 7.93
CA THR A 14 -6.60 -9.23 7.60
C THR A 14 -6.72 -8.78 6.15
N ILE A 15 -5.72 -8.06 5.62
CA ILE A 15 -5.65 -7.73 4.19
C ILE A 15 -5.61 -9.00 3.36
N ASN A 16 -4.76 -9.97 3.70
CA ASN A 16 -4.55 -11.21 2.95
C ASN A 16 -5.71 -12.21 3.08
N SER A 17 -6.40 -12.25 4.22
CA SER A 17 -7.57 -13.12 4.42
C SER A 17 -8.87 -12.53 3.90
N GLY A 18 -8.92 -11.21 3.65
CA GLY A 18 -10.11 -10.54 3.14
C GLY A 18 -10.55 -11.06 1.77
N ASN A 19 -11.87 -11.05 1.51
CA ASN A 19 -12.39 -11.40 0.19
C ASN A 19 -12.17 -10.22 -0.77
N PHE A 20 -11.29 -10.36 -1.75
CA PHE A 20 -11.04 -9.30 -2.72
C PHE A 20 -12.17 -9.25 -3.76
N VAL A 21 -12.71 -8.05 -3.97
CA VAL A 21 -13.76 -7.78 -4.93
C VAL A 21 -13.22 -6.81 -5.98
N GLN A 22 -13.01 -7.34 -7.18
CA GLN A 22 -12.74 -6.53 -8.36
C GLN A 22 -14.07 -5.97 -8.89
N VAL A 23 -14.22 -4.64 -8.84
CA VAL A 23 -15.44 -3.98 -9.32
C VAL A 23 -15.42 -3.90 -10.84
N GLU A 24 -16.48 -4.43 -11.48
CA GLU A 24 -16.73 -4.24 -12.90
C GLU A 24 -17.13 -2.78 -13.16
N ARG A 25 -16.47 -2.13 -14.12
CA ARG A 25 -16.71 -0.72 -14.48
C ARG A 25 -17.40 -0.69 -15.83
N LYS A 26 -18.74 -0.65 -15.83
CA LYS A 26 -19.57 -0.79 -17.04
C LYS A 26 -19.97 0.55 -17.65
N SER A 27 -19.85 1.64 -16.90
CA SER A 27 -20.22 3.00 -17.33
C SER A 27 -19.11 4.01 -17.02
N GLU A 28 -19.24 5.20 -17.60
CA GLU A 28 -18.39 6.35 -17.25
C GLU A 28 -18.52 6.76 -15.78
N GLU A 29 -19.70 6.56 -15.20
CA GLU A 29 -19.99 6.85 -13.79
C GLU A 29 -19.24 5.87 -12.86
N ASP A 30 -19.13 4.61 -13.26
CA ASP A 30 -18.45 3.55 -12.50
C ASP A 30 -16.93 3.57 -12.64
N ARG A 31 -16.39 4.34 -13.60
CA ARG A 31 -14.96 4.37 -13.96
C ARG A 31 -14.04 4.54 -12.74
N TYR A 32 -14.54 5.21 -11.71
CA TYR A 32 -13.78 5.56 -10.52
C TYR A 32 -14.03 4.67 -9.30
N LEU A 33 -14.88 3.65 -9.40
CA LEU A 33 -15.13 2.76 -8.27
C LEU A 33 -13.86 1.96 -7.92
N PRO A 34 -13.42 1.96 -6.64
CA PRO A 34 -12.28 1.16 -6.21
C PRO A 34 -12.59 -0.33 -6.20
N ASN A 35 -11.56 -1.14 -6.43
CA ASN A 35 -11.56 -2.52 -5.90
C ASN A 35 -11.37 -2.47 -4.39
N TYR A 36 -11.86 -3.47 -3.66
CA TYR A 36 -11.78 -3.49 -2.20
C TYR A 36 -11.65 -4.93 -1.68
N ILE A 37 -11.23 -5.07 -0.43
CA ILE A 37 -11.47 -6.28 0.34
C ILE A 37 -12.74 -6.10 1.17
N GLU A 38 -13.48 -7.19 1.34
CA GLU A 38 -14.58 -7.26 2.29
C GLU A 38 -14.11 -7.94 3.57
N VAL A 39 -14.27 -7.23 4.69
CA VAL A 39 -13.89 -7.68 6.04
C VAL A 39 -15.00 -7.30 6.99
N ASN A 40 -15.65 -8.28 7.65
CA ASN A 40 -16.73 -8.04 8.61
C ASN A 40 -17.86 -7.12 8.07
N GLY A 41 -18.21 -7.27 6.79
CA GLY A 41 -19.23 -6.45 6.12
C GLY A 41 -18.77 -5.03 5.73
N MET A 42 -17.51 -4.67 5.99
CA MET A 42 -16.90 -3.42 5.56
C MET A 42 -16.16 -3.58 4.24
N LYS A 43 -16.33 -2.60 3.34
CA LYS A 43 -15.55 -2.49 2.10
C LYS A 43 -14.34 -1.60 2.33
N ILE A 44 -13.15 -2.18 2.23
CA ILE A 44 -11.87 -1.49 2.47
C ILE A 44 -11.08 -1.48 1.16
N SER A 45 -10.93 -0.32 0.52
CA SER A 45 -10.07 -0.18 -0.66
C SER A 45 -8.70 0.42 -0.37
N ARG A 46 -8.59 1.15 0.75
CA ARG A 46 -7.43 1.95 1.11
C ARG A 46 -6.99 1.62 2.52
N VAL A 47 -5.71 1.32 2.67
CA VAL A 47 -5.12 0.80 3.91
C VAL A 47 -3.99 1.69 4.38
N ARG A 48 -3.71 1.62 5.68
CA ARG A 48 -2.54 2.19 6.34
C ARG A 48 -1.87 1.10 7.17
N VAL A 49 -0.71 0.64 6.73
CA VAL A 49 0.03 -0.49 7.33
C VAL A 49 1.34 0.04 7.89
N LEU A 50 1.67 -0.34 9.13
CA LEU A 50 2.99 -0.10 9.73
C LEU A 50 3.69 -1.45 9.76
N ALA A 51 4.82 -1.57 9.09
CA ALA A 51 5.49 -2.84 8.89
C ALA A 51 6.99 -2.67 8.69
N THR A 52 7.74 -3.72 9.01
CA THR A 52 9.18 -3.81 8.75
C THR A 52 9.42 -4.27 7.32
N VAL A 53 10.37 -3.65 6.64
CA VAL A 53 10.83 -4.07 5.31
C VAL A 53 11.73 -5.29 5.45
N ILE A 54 11.29 -6.44 4.96
CA ILE A 54 12.07 -7.69 4.99
C ILE A 54 12.76 -8.00 3.65
N ASP A 55 12.30 -7.39 2.57
CA ASP A 55 12.96 -7.48 1.26
C ASP A 55 12.74 -6.21 0.43
N LYS A 56 13.69 -5.93 -0.47
CA LYS A 56 13.69 -4.77 -1.36
C LYS A 56 14.24 -5.18 -2.72
N PHE A 57 13.54 -4.77 -3.77
CA PHE A 57 13.97 -4.88 -5.16
C PHE A 57 13.69 -3.57 -5.88
N VAL A 58 14.64 -3.12 -6.69
CA VAL A 58 14.49 -1.98 -7.60
C VAL A 58 14.98 -2.45 -8.97
N SER A 59 14.20 -2.22 -10.01
CA SER A 59 14.57 -2.57 -11.38
C SER A 59 15.74 -1.71 -11.87
N GLU A 60 16.54 -2.26 -12.78
CA GLU A 60 17.70 -1.55 -13.34
C GLU A 60 17.32 -0.24 -14.05
N ASP A 61 16.13 -0.19 -14.66
CA ASP A 61 15.59 0.99 -15.34
C ASP A 61 14.91 2.00 -14.39
N GLY A 62 14.82 1.68 -13.09
CA GLY A 62 14.20 2.52 -12.07
C GLY A 62 12.69 2.74 -12.26
N ASN A 63 12.01 1.97 -13.10
CA ASN A 63 10.56 2.13 -13.33
C ASN A 63 9.72 1.28 -12.39
N TYR A 64 10.34 0.36 -11.66
CA TYR A 64 9.65 -0.59 -10.81
C TYR A 64 10.44 -0.86 -9.55
N ALA A 65 9.75 -0.86 -8.41
CA ALA A 65 10.32 -1.31 -7.16
C ALA A 65 9.30 -2.13 -6.36
N THR A 66 9.80 -3.05 -5.56
CA THR A 66 8.98 -3.78 -4.60
C THR A 66 9.61 -3.75 -3.22
N LEU A 67 8.81 -3.51 -2.21
CA LEU A 67 9.14 -3.75 -0.81
C LEU A 67 8.29 -4.91 -0.31
N THR A 68 8.91 -5.91 0.34
CA THR A 68 8.17 -6.95 1.06
C THR A 68 8.06 -6.52 2.51
N LEU A 69 6.83 -6.41 3.01
CA LEU A 69 6.50 -5.87 4.32
C LEU A 69 6.03 -6.98 5.25
N ASP A 70 6.43 -6.92 6.51
CA ASP A 70 6.03 -7.83 7.59
C ASP A 70 5.60 -7.01 8.82
N ASP A 71 4.39 -7.24 9.31
CA ASP A 71 3.83 -6.57 10.51
C ASP A 71 3.64 -7.51 11.71
N THR A 72 4.30 -8.67 11.68
CA THR A 72 4.19 -9.81 12.61
C THR A 72 2.90 -10.62 12.49
N THR A 73 1.93 -10.23 11.66
CA THR A 73 0.70 -11.00 11.43
C THR A 73 0.75 -11.80 10.14
N ASP A 74 1.35 -11.25 9.09
CA ASP A 74 1.61 -11.86 7.78
C ASP A 74 2.54 -10.95 6.96
N THR A 75 2.82 -11.31 5.71
CA THR A 75 3.63 -10.53 4.77
C THR A 75 2.85 -10.08 3.55
N ILE A 76 3.19 -8.93 2.98
CA ILE A 76 2.60 -8.45 1.72
C ILE A 76 3.61 -7.65 0.91
N ARG A 77 3.51 -7.74 -0.42
CA ARG A 77 4.30 -6.89 -1.32
C ARG A 77 3.68 -5.53 -1.50
N CYS A 78 4.51 -4.51 -1.45
CA CYS A 78 4.22 -3.15 -1.83
C CYS A 78 4.86 -2.89 -3.19
N LYS A 79 4.05 -2.72 -4.25
CA LYS A 79 4.53 -2.57 -5.63
C LYS A 79 4.46 -1.12 -6.07
N ILE A 80 5.61 -0.55 -6.38
CA ILE A 80 5.77 0.84 -6.80
C ILE A 80 6.06 0.85 -8.30
N PHE A 81 5.25 1.59 -9.04
CA PHE A 81 5.41 1.80 -10.48
C PHE A 81 5.76 3.27 -10.70
N MET A 82 6.97 3.53 -11.17
CA MET A 82 7.50 4.85 -11.47
C MET A 82 7.39 5.07 -12.98
N ASN A 83 6.89 6.23 -13.39
CA ASN A 83 6.87 6.61 -14.80
C ASN A 83 8.19 7.35 -15.13
N SER A 84 9.10 6.73 -15.87
CA SER A 84 10.36 7.36 -16.35
C SER A 84 10.17 8.60 -17.23
N ASN A 85 8.96 8.85 -17.75
CA ASN A 85 8.69 9.97 -18.66
C ASN A 85 8.25 11.27 -17.96
N PHE A 86 8.75 11.52 -16.75
CA PHE A 86 8.41 12.70 -15.96
C PHE A 86 9.29 13.92 -16.28
N SER A 87 9.29 14.34 -17.55
CA SER A 87 9.92 15.61 -17.96
C SER A 87 9.05 16.84 -17.64
N ASP A 88 7.77 16.67 -17.35
CA ASP A 88 6.86 17.79 -17.09
C ASP A 88 6.45 17.84 -15.62
N ASN A 89 6.62 19.01 -15.03
CA ASN A 89 6.43 19.38 -13.62
C ASN A 89 5.01 19.13 -13.04
N ILE A 90 4.13 18.37 -13.71
CA ILE A 90 2.70 18.26 -13.39
C ILE A 90 2.18 16.83 -13.61
N SER A 91 2.57 15.88 -12.77
CA SER A 91 1.68 14.82 -12.24
C SER A 91 2.31 14.12 -11.04
N ARG A 92 2.54 14.90 -9.96
CA ARG A 92 2.87 14.39 -8.61
C ARG A 92 1.70 13.65 -7.97
N GLN A 93 1.05 12.74 -8.68
CA GLN A 93 -0.06 11.97 -8.13
C GLN A 93 0.42 10.75 -7.33
N ASN A 94 1.66 10.32 -7.56
CA ASN A 94 2.39 9.37 -6.72
C ASN A 94 3.56 10.13 -6.07
N LEU A 95 3.48 10.38 -4.77
CA LEU A 95 4.51 11.13 -4.00
C LEU A 95 5.73 10.25 -3.64
N ILE A 96 5.89 9.13 -4.33
CA ILE A 96 6.95 8.16 -4.05
C ILE A 96 7.87 8.21 -5.27
N ASP A 97 8.98 8.92 -5.12
CA ASP A 97 10.04 8.95 -6.11
C ASP A 97 11.09 7.87 -5.83
N LEU A 98 12.00 7.70 -6.80
CA LEU A 98 13.12 6.77 -6.69
C LEU A 98 14.00 7.07 -5.49
N GLU A 99 14.18 8.34 -5.14
CA GLU A 99 15.04 8.75 -4.03
C GLU A 99 14.46 8.28 -2.68
N ALA A 100 13.15 8.48 -2.46
CA ALA A 100 12.47 7.97 -1.28
C ALA A 100 12.58 6.45 -1.14
N ILE A 101 12.47 5.70 -2.24
CA ILE A 101 12.63 4.23 -2.23
C ILE A 101 14.10 3.82 -2.01
N ASN A 102 15.05 4.55 -2.58
CA ASN A 102 16.47 4.28 -2.39
C ASN A 102 16.90 4.45 -0.93
N ASN A 103 16.26 5.36 -0.18
CA ASN A 103 16.54 5.59 1.24
C ASN A 103 15.88 4.58 2.20
N ILE A 104 15.03 3.69 1.71
CA ILE A 104 14.41 2.62 2.51
C ILE A 104 15.25 1.36 2.39
N GLU A 105 15.66 0.74 3.49
CA GLU A 105 16.46 -0.48 3.50
C GLU A 105 15.78 -1.63 4.25
N LYS A 106 16.31 -2.85 4.08
CA LYS A 106 15.85 -4.00 4.87
C LYS A 106 16.08 -3.71 6.36
N GLY A 107 15.07 -4.01 7.18
CA GLY A 107 15.05 -3.73 8.61
C GLY A 107 14.41 -2.38 8.97
N ASP A 108 14.12 -1.52 7.99
CA ASP A 108 13.42 -0.26 8.27
C ASP A 108 11.95 -0.49 8.61
N LEU A 109 11.49 0.20 9.65
CA LEU A 109 10.07 0.30 9.97
C LEU A 109 9.45 1.41 9.13
N ILE A 110 8.39 1.10 8.39
CA ILE A 110 7.71 2.06 7.52
C ILE A 110 6.20 2.09 7.73
N ASP A 111 5.60 3.27 7.60
CA ASP A 111 4.15 3.47 7.56
C ASP A 111 3.71 3.75 6.13
N VAL A 112 2.90 2.85 5.57
CA VAL A 112 2.49 2.82 4.17
C VAL A 112 1.00 3.09 4.08
N ILE A 113 0.62 4.12 3.34
CA ILE A 113 -0.77 4.32 2.91
C ILE A 113 -0.87 3.92 1.44
N GLY A 114 -1.81 3.05 1.11
CA GLY A 114 -1.96 2.56 -0.26
C GLY A 114 -3.31 1.96 -0.57
N LYS A 115 -3.47 1.60 -1.84
CA LYS A 115 -4.66 0.91 -2.37
C LYS A 115 -4.38 -0.58 -2.45
N ILE A 116 -5.37 -1.40 -2.08
CA ILE A 116 -5.28 -2.85 -2.27
C ILE A 116 -5.51 -3.17 -3.74
N ARG A 117 -4.63 -4.00 -4.31
CA ARG A 117 -4.72 -4.49 -5.67
C ARG A 117 -4.50 -5.99 -5.67
N GLU A 118 -4.99 -6.63 -6.73
CA GLU A 118 -4.75 -8.04 -7.00
C GLU A 118 -4.44 -8.19 -8.49
N TYR A 119 -3.41 -8.96 -8.80
CA TYR A 119 -3.03 -9.28 -10.18
C TYR A 119 -2.39 -10.67 -10.20
N ASN A 120 -2.85 -11.54 -11.11
CA ASN A 120 -2.41 -12.94 -11.19
C ASN A 120 -2.43 -13.64 -9.82
N GLU A 121 -3.57 -13.54 -9.12
CA GLU A 121 -3.80 -14.16 -7.80
C GLU A 121 -2.88 -13.62 -6.68
N GLU A 122 -2.06 -12.61 -6.97
CA GLU A 122 -1.19 -11.99 -6.00
C GLU A 122 -1.80 -10.68 -5.49
N ARG A 123 -2.09 -10.64 -4.19
CA ARG A 123 -2.50 -9.42 -3.49
C ARG A 123 -1.30 -8.56 -3.14
N TYR A 124 -1.43 -7.25 -3.36
CA TYR A 124 -0.37 -6.30 -3.07
C TYR A 124 -0.94 -4.92 -2.70
N ILE A 125 -0.11 -4.11 -2.04
CA ILE A 125 -0.39 -2.70 -1.78
C ILE A 125 0.26 -1.88 -2.89
N GLN A 126 -0.53 -1.08 -3.59
CA GLN A 126 -0.03 0.00 -4.43
C GLN A 126 0.08 1.26 -3.56
N PRO A 127 1.29 1.71 -3.18
CA PRO A 127 1.44 2.77 -2.21
C PRO A 127 1.14 4.15 -2.83
N GLU A 128 0.61 5.03 -1.99
CA GLU A 128 0.43 6.45 -2.27
C GLU A 128 1.40 7.29 -1.44
N ILE A 129 1.70 6.84 -0.22
CA ILE A 129 2.62 7.47 0.74
C ILE A 129 3.40 6.37 1.45
N ILE A 130 4.71 6.57 1.61
CA ILE A 130 5.58 5.75 2.46
C ILE A 130 6.38 6.70 3.35
N VAL A 131 6.42 6.42 4.65
CA VAL A 131 7.18 7.20 5.63
C VAL A 131 8.01 6.24 6.49
N LYS A 132 9.30 6.51 6.62
CA LYS A 132 10.17 5.79 7.56
C LYS A 132 9.87 6.24 8.99
N ILE A 133 9.79 5.27 9.90
CA ILE A 133 9.47 5.48 11.31
C ILE A 133 10.69 5.10 12.13
N GLU A 134 11.24 6.08 12.85
CA GLU A 134 12.47 5.90 13.65
C GLU A 134 12.19 5.33 15.05
N ASP A 135 11.00 5.60 15.61
CA ASP A 135 10.63 5.14 16.95
C ASP A 135 9.85 3.81 16.88
N PRO A 136 10.43 2.69 17.35
CA PRO A 136 9.76 1.38 17.30
C PRO A 136 8.51 1.31 18.21
N ASN A 137 8.34 2.22 19.16
CA ASN A 137 7.13 2.25 20.01
C ASN A 137 5.85 2.47 19.20
N PHE A 138 5.96 2.98 17.96
CA PHE A 138 4.82 3.06 17.05
C PHE A 138 4.23 1.70 16.69
N GLU A 139 4.98 0.61 16.76
CA GLU A 139 4.43 -0.75 16.55
C GLU A 139 3.42 -1.10 17.64
N VAL A 140 3.77 -0.86 18.90
CA VAL A 140 2.87 -1.08 20.05
C VAL A 140 1.65 -0.19 19.94
N LEU A 141 1.85 1.10 19.62
CA LEU A 141 0.75 2.02 19.38
C LEU A 141 -0.17 1.52 18.26
N ARG A 142 0.38 1.08 17.12
CA ARG A 142 -0.41 0.60 15.98
C ARG A 142 -1.27 -0.61 16.36
N LYS A 143 -0.74 -1.54 17.14
CA LYS A 143 -1.50 -2.70 17.64
C LYS A 143 -2.74 -2.25 18.43
N LEU A 144 -2.55 -1.33 19.39
CA LEU A 144 -3.65 -0.77 20.18
C LEU A 144 -4.65 0.04 19.35
N GLU A 145 -4.18 0.75 18.31
CA GLU A 145 -5.04 1.50 17.41
C GLU A 145 -5.94 0.60 16.56
N ILE A 146 -5.47 -0.59 16.19
CA ILE A 146 -6.23 -1.58 15.43
C ILE A 146 -7.25 -2.29 16.34
N GLU A 147 -6.87 -2.71 17.55
CA GLU A 147 -7.77 -3.38 18.51
C GLU A 147 -8.96 -2.55 18.96
N LYS A 148 -8.88 -1.22 18.86
CA LYS A 148 -9.97 -0.31 19.23
C LYS A 148 -11.19 -0.41 18.29
N TYR A 149 -11.06 -1.03 17.12
CA TYR A 149 -12.06 -1.11 16.06
C TYR A 149 -12.51 -2.54 15.78
#